data_AF-A0A2T4CMR7-F1
#
_entry.id   AF-A0A2T4CMR7-F1
#
_cell.length_a   1.000
_cell.length_b   1.000
_cell.length_c   1.000
_cell.angle_alpha   90.00
_cell.angle_beta   90.00
_cell.angle_gamma   90.00
#
_symmetry.space_group_name_H-M   'P 1'
#
loop_
_entity.id
_entity.type
_entity.pdbx_description
1 polymer ?
#
loop_
_entity_poly.entity_id
_entity_poly.type
_entity_poly.pdbx_seq_one_letter_code
_entity_poly.pdbx_strand_id
1 'polypeptide(L)'
;MLKPVRTLITIALGCSILAGCATAPPEQPDNLCEIFREKRDWYDAAADMRDKWGVPIHIPMAIMYQESSFKHNAVPPRDYLLWIIPWGRVSSAYGYSQAKTPTWEDYQRETDNGWASRDDFDDAI
;
A
#
# COMPACT_ATOMS: atom_id res chain seq x y z
N MET A 1 20.28 -38.83 -20.33
CA MET A 1 20.66 -37.45 -19.92
C MET A 1 19.58 -36.39 -20.19
N LEU A 2 18.59 -36.63 -21.06
CA LEU A 2 17.49 -35.67 -21.34
C LEU A 2 16.39 -35.57 -20.27
N LYS A 3 16.18 -36.63 -19.45
CA LYS A 3 15.18 -36.66 -18.37
C LYS A 3 15.43 -35.62 -17.26
N PRO A 4 16.64 -35.49 -16.68
CA PRO A 4 16.90 -34.48 -15.64
C PRO A 4 16.76 -33.05 -16.16
N VAL A 5 17.13 -32.79 -17.42
CA VAL A 5 16.97 -31.49 -18.07
C VAL A 5 15.49 -31.11 -18.22
N ARG A 6 14.64 -32.05 -18.64
CA ARG A 6 13.18 -31.83 -18.72
C ARG A 6 12.57 -31.52 -17.36
N THR A 7 12.94 -32.28 -16.31
CA THR A 7 12.47 -32.05 -14.94
C THR A 7 12.91 -30.67 -14.41
N LEU A 8 14.15 -30.26 -14.66
CA LEU A 8 14.66 -28.94 -14.28
C LEU A 8 13.91 -27.80 -14.98
N ILE A 9 13.60 -27.94 -16.27
CA ILE A 9 12.82 -26.95 -17.03
C ILE A 9 11.39 -26.83 -16.48
N THR A 10 10.75 -27.95 -16.12
CA THR A 10 9.39 -27.93 -15.53
C THR A 10 9.37 -27.25 -14.16
N ILE A 11 10.39 -27.48 -13.33
CA ILE A 11 10.52 -26.83 -12.01
C ILE A 11 10.78 -25.33 -12.17
N ALA A 12 11.70 -24.94 -13.06
CA ALA A 12 12.00 -23.53 -13.31
C ALA A 12 10.76 -22.78 -13.82
N LEU A 13 10.03 -23.35 -14.78
CA LEU A 13 8.79 -22.77 -15.30
C LEU A 13 7.69 -22.70 -14.21
N GLY A 14 7.62 -23.70 -13.33
CA GLY A 14 6.72 -23.67 -12.16
C GLY A 14 7.04 -22.55 -11.18
N CYS A 15 8.34 -22.30 -10.91
CA CYS A 15 8.77 -21.21 -10.04
C CYS A 15 8.50 -19.83 -10.64
N SER A 16 8.60 -19.66 -11.97
CA SER A 16 8.30 -18.39 -12.63
C SER A 16 6.85 -17.95 -12.43
N ILE A 17 5.91 -18.90 -12.34
CA ILE A 17 4.48 -18.63 -12.18
C ILE A 17 4.18 -18.14 -10.74
N LEU A 18 5.07 -18.41 -9.78
CA LEU A 18 4.93 -17.97 -8.38
C LEU A 18 5.56 -16.59 -8.12
N ALA A 19 6.18 -15.95 -9.13
CA ALA A 19 6.68 -14.59 -9.00
C ALA A 19 5.49 -13.60 -9.05
N GLY A 20 4.98 -13.23 -7.88
CA GLY A 20 4.01 -12.14 -7.73
C GLY A 20 4.71 -10.79 -7.53
N CYS A 21 4.13 -9.73 -8.09
CA CYS A 21 4.55 -8.36 -7.77
C CYS A 21 3.88 -7.92 -6.46
N ALA A 22 4.68 -7.51 -5.49
CA ALA A 22 4.19 -6.87 -4.27
C ALA A 22 5.07 -5.66 -3.97
N THR A 23 4.44 -4.52 -3.67
CA THR A 23 5.16 -3.31 -3.30
C THR A 23 5.68 -3.47 -1.87
N ALA A 24 6.99 -3.64 -1.75
CA ALA A 24 7.66 -3.64 -0.45
C ALA A 24 7.68 -2.21 0.13
N PRO A 25 7.43 -2.04 1.45
CA PRO A 25 7.67 -0.77 2.13
C PRO A 25 9.11 -0.28 1.94
N PRO A 26 9.38 1.03 2.02
CA PRO A 26 10.74 1.57 1.88
C PRO A 26 11.69 1.00 2.93
N GLU A 27 12.95 0.80 2.56
CA GLU A 27 13.98 0.24 3.45
C GLU A 27 14.33 1.19 4.60
N GLN A 28 14.28 2.50 4.34
CA GLN A 28 14.58 3.58 5.29
C GLN A 28 13.36 4.51 5.41
N PRO A 29 12.30 4.09 6.12
CA PRO A 29 11.03 4.81 6.15
C PRO A 29 11.10 6.12 6.96
N ASP A 30 12.18 6.35 7.71
CA ASP A 30 12.47 7.59 8.44
C ASP A 30 13.24 8.64 7.60
N ASN A 31 13.71 8.27 6.39
CA ASN A 31 14.45 9.16 5.50
C ASN A 31 13.73 9.40 4.18
N LEU A 32 13.01 10.53 4.10
CA LEU A 32 12.20 10.89 2.94
C LEU A 32 12.99 10.94 1.61
N CYS A 33 14.25 11.38 1.65
CA CYS A 33 15.09 11.42 0.47
C CYS A 33 15.43 10.02 -0.05
N GLU A 34 15.66 9.06 0.85
CA GLU A 34 15.90 7.66 0.46
C GLU A 34 14.63 6.99 -0.07
N ILE A 35 13.47 7.29 0.54
CA ILE A 35 12.18 6.81 0.04
C ILE A 35 12.00 7.21 -1.43
N PHE A 36 12.23 8.48 -1.79
CA PHE A 36 12.09 8.93 -3.18
C PHE A 36 13.19 8.44 -4.13
N ARG A 37 14.37 8.09 -3.60
CA ARG A 37 15.41 7.43 -4.42
C ARG A 37 15.03 6.00 -4.76
N GLU A 38 14.44 5.28 -3.80
CA GLU A 38 13.99 3.90 -3.94
C GLU A 38 12.68 3.80 -4.76
N LYS A 39 11.70 4.67 -4.45
CA LYS A 39 10.37 4.74 -5.04
C LYS A 39 10.21 6.06 -5.80
N ARG A 40 10.79 6.15 -6.99
CA ARG A 40 10.78 7.40 -7.77
C ARG A 40 9.37 7.86 -8.13
N ASP A 41 8.52 6.93 -8.53
CA ASP A 41 7.14 7.22 -8.94
C ASP A 41 6.33 7.84 -7.78
N TRP A 42 6.67 7.51 -6.53
CA TRP A 42 6.03 8.11 -5.35
C TRP A 42 6.34 9.60 -5.19
N TYR A 43 7.50 10.06 -5.68
CA TYR A 43 7.81 11.48 -5.70
C TYR A 43 6.91 12.22 -6.69
N ASP A 44 6.68 11.64 -7.86
CA ASP A 44 5.83 12.22 -8.90
C ASP A 44 4.39 12.31 -8.39
N ALA A 45 3.85 11.23 -7.79
CA ALA A 45 2.54 11.24 -7.17
C ALA A 45 2.41 12.27 -6.03
N ALA A 46 3.43 12.38 -5.16
CA ALA A 46 3.43 13.38 -4.10
C ALA A 46 3.54 14.82 -4.65
N ALA A 47 4.25 15.02 -5.75
CA ALA A 47 4.33 16.31 -6.43
C ALA A 47 2.98 16.69 -7.07
N ASP A 48 2.30 15.73 -7.71
CA ASP A 48 0.97 15.93 -8.30
C ASP A 48 -0.07 16.27 -7.21
N MET A 49 -0.04 15.55 -6.08
CA MET A 49 -0.85 15.85 -4.91
C MET A 49 -0.59 17.28 -4.41
N ARG A 50 0.68 17.69 -4.28
CA ARG A 50 1.05 19.04 -3.85
C ARG A 50 0.50 20.08 -4.81
N ASP A 51 0.64 19.86 -6.11
CA ASP A 51 0.22 20.83 -7.12
C ASP A 51 -1.32 20.91 -7.21
N LYS A 52 -2.02 19.81 -6.93
CA LYS A 52 -3.49 19.74 -6.87
C LYS A 52 -4.08 20.35 -5.61
N TRP A 53 -3.51 20.07 -4.44
CA TRP A 53 -4.10 20.40 -3.13
C TRP A 53 -3.35 21.49 -2.35
N GLY A 54 -2.16 21.89 -2.77
CA GLY A 54 -1.33 22.91 -2.12
C GLY A 54 -0.66 22.46 -0.82
N VAL A 55 -0.71 21.16 -0.49
CA VAL A 55 -0.12 20.61 0.73
C VAL A 55 1.36 20.29 0.52
N PRO A 56 2.29 20.71 1.40
CA PRO A 56 3.69 20.35 1.28
C PRO A 56 3.89 18.82 1.35
N ILE A 57 4.65 18.25 0.39
CA ILE A 57 4.90 16.80 0.23
C ILE A 57 5.21 16.06 1.54
N HIS A 58 6.03 16.65 2.41
CA HIS A 58 6.45 15.98 3.65
C HIS A 58 5.31 15.73 4.64
N ILE A 59 4.20 16.46 4.54
CA ILE A 59 3.05 16.32 5.45
C ILE A 59 2.29 15.01 5.18
N PRO A 60 1.75 14.73 3.97
CA PRO A 60 1.08 13.46 3.71
C PRO A 60 2.06 12.28 3.80
N MET A 61 3.34 12.47 3.47
CA MET A 61 4.36 11.45 3.72
C MET A 61 4.52 11.11 5.21
N ALA A 62 4.49 12.11 6.09
CA ALA A 62 4.52 11.89 7.53
C ALA A 62 3.23 11.21 8.03
N ILE A 63 2.07 11.57 7.48
CA ILE A 63 0.80 10.92 7.79
C ILE A 63 0.87 9.44 7.38
N MET A 64 1.29 9.14 6.14
CA MET A 64 1.45 7.76 5.67
C MET A 64 2.40 6.95 6.56
N TYR A 65 3.50 7.55 7.00
CA TYR A 65 4.43 6.89 7.92
C TYR A 65 3.75 6.51 9.25
N GLN A 66 2.97 7.43 9.83
CA GLN A 66 2.31 7.19 11.12
C GLN A 66 1.12 6.24 11.02
N GLU A 67 0.33 6.38 9.96
CA GLU A 67 -0.91 5.62 9.79
C GLU A 67 -0.64 4.19 9.33
N SER A 68 0.24 4.00 8.35
CA SER A 68 0.47 2.68 7.72
C SER A 68 1.92 2.22 7.75
N SER A 69 2.86 3.09 8.12
CA SER A 69 4.30 2.86 7.93
C SER A 69 4.64 2.43 6.50
N PHE A 70 3.95 3.04 5.53
CA PHE A 70 4.07 2.74 4.09
C PHE A 70 3.73 1.29 3.72
N LYS A 71 2.80 0.65 4.45
CA LYS A 71 2.29 -0.68 4.11
C LYS A 71 0.97 -0.56 3.35
N HIS A 72 0.98 -0.99 2.09
CA HIS A 72 -0.19 -0.96 1.21
C HIS A 72 -1.41 -1.71 1.78
N ASN A 73 -1.21 -2.76 2.59
CA ASN A 73 -2.28 -3.56 3.17
C ASN A 73 -2.38 -3.41 4.70
N ALA A 74 -1.98 -2.25 5.24
CA ALA A 74 -2.11 -1.95 6.66
C ALA A 74 -3.58 -2.11 7.12
N VAL A 75 -3.78 -2.89 8.17
CA VAL A 75 -5.10 -3.24 8.70
C VAL A 75 -5.12 -3.14 10.24
N PRO A 76 -6.14 -2.49 10.84
CA PRO A 76 -6.28 -2.36 12.29
C PRO A 76 -6.38 -3.70 13.03
N PRO A 77 -6.03 -3.78 14.32
CA PRO A 77 -6.16 -5.02 15.09
C PRO A 77 -7.61 -5.52 15.17
N ARG A 78 -7.75 -6.81 15.47
CA ARG A 78 -9.07 -7.43 15.67
C ARG A 78 -9.67 -7.05 17.02
N ASP A 79 -10.99 -6.95 17.04
CA ASP A 79 -11.78 -6.85 18.26
C ASP A 79 -12.22 -8.25 18.72
N TYR A 80 -12.32 -8.44 20.03
CA TYR A 80 -12.54 -9.74 20.67
C TYR A 80 -13.68 -9.70 21.67
N LEU A 81 -14.70 -10.54 21.46
CA LEU A 81 -15.76 -10.79 22.42
C LEU A 81 -15.28 -11.81 23.46
N LEU A 82 -15.54 -11.52 24.74
CA LEU A 82 -15.13 -12.36 25.88
C LEU A 82 -13.65 -12.75 25.78
N TRP A 83 -12.77 -11.80 25.41
CA TRP A 83 -11.30 -11.95 25.31
C TRP A 83 -10.76 -13.08 24.40
N ILE A 84 -11.60 -13.90 23.76
CA ILE A 84 -11.17 -15.04 22.92
C ILE A 84 -11.88 -15.17 21.57
N ILE A 85 -13.09 -14.64 21.39
CA ILE A 85 -13.85 -14.83 20.16
C ILE A 85 -13.62 -13.64 19.22
N PRO A 86 -12.94 -13.80 18.06
CA PRO A 86 -12.71 -12.71 17.13
C PRO A 86 -14.05 -12.27 16.52
N TRP A 87 -14.43 -11.01 16.74
CA TRP A 87 -15.74 -10.48 16.34
C TRP A 87 -15.67 -9.49 15.17
N GLY A 88 -14.48 -8.97 14.86
CA GLY A 88 -14.30 -8.01 13.78
C GLY A 88 -12.95 -7.31 13.88
N ARG A 89 -12.81 -6.17 13.19
CA ARG A 89 -11.72 -5.21 13.41
C ARG A 89 -12.26 -3.98 14.12
N VAL A 90 -11.40 -3.33 14.89
CA VAL A 90 -11.75 -2.13 15.66
C VAL A 90 -12.15 -0.93 14.77
N SER A 91 -11.74 -0.94 13.50
CA SER A 91 -12.00 0.11 12.52
C SER A 91 -12.02 -0.46 11.10
N SER A 92 -12.70 0.24 10.19
CA SER A 92 -12.69 -0.02 8.74
C SER A 92 -11.54 0.70 8.00
N ALA A 93 -10.63 1.34 8.73
CA ALA A 93 -9.39 1.89 8.19
C ALA A 93 -8.59 0.83 7.43
N TYR A 94 -8.01 1.21 6.30
CA TYR A 94 -7.28 0.30 5.42
C TYR A 94 -6.25 1.04 4.57
N GLY A 95 -5.17 0.34 4.24
CA GLY A 95 -4.16 0.75 3.26
C GLY A 95 -3.25 1.90 3.69
N TYR A 96 -2.64 2.59 2.73
CA TYR A 96 -1.67 3.64 3.00
C TYR A 96 -2.25 4.80 3.81
N SER A 97 -3.45 5.24 3.44
CA SER A 97 -4.13 6.40 4.04
C SER A 97 -4.80 6.09 5.38
N GLN A 98 -5.02 4.81 5.70
CA GLN A 98 -5.87 4.37 6.81
C GLN A 98 -7.25 5.06 6.85
N ALA A 99 -7.74 5.59 5.72
CA ALA A 99 -9.06 6.18 5.64
C ALA A 99 -10.14 5.12 5.89
N LYS A 100 -11.15 5.46 6.70
CA LYS A 100 -12.31 4.61 6.93
C LYS A 100 -13.13 4.47 5.65
N THR A 101 -13.82 3.34 5.48
CA THR A 101 -14.63 3.08 4.28
C THR A 101 -15.58 4.22 3.91
N PRO A 102 -16.41 4.80 4.82
CA PRO A 102 -17.29 5.90 4.44
C PRO A 102 -16.54 7.15 3.99
N THR A 103 -15.42 7.48 4.65
CA THR A 103 -14.58 8.62 4.27
C THR A 103 -13.92 8.44 2.91
N TRP A 104 -13.51 7.22 2.57
CA TRP A 104 -12.96 6.91 1.26
C TRP A 104 -14.01 6.98 0.16
N GLU A 105 -15.21 6.46 0.41
CA GLU A 105 -16.34 6.54 -0.52
C GLU A 105 -16.74 7.99 -0.81
N ASP A 106 -16.71 8.85 0.22
CA ASP A 106 -16.93 10.28 0.05
C ASP A 106 -15.84 10.92 -0.82
N TYR A 107 -14.56 10.64 -0.56
CA TYR A 107 -13.43 11.11 -1.39
C TYR A 107 -13.57 10.69 -2.85
N GLN A 108 -13.84 9.40 -3.13
CA GLN A 108 -13.98 8.90 -4.49
C GLN A 108 -15.12 9.60 -5.24
N ARG A 109 -16.24 9.83 -4.55
CA ARG A 109 -17.42 10.50 -5.12
C ARG A 109 -17.16 11.98 -5.39
N GLU A 110 -16.48 12.67 -4.48
CA GLU A 110 -16.19 14.10 -4.59
C GLU A 110 -15.08 14.42 -5.59
N THR A 111 -14.19 13.46 -5.85
CA THR A 111 -13.09 13.61 -6.82
C THR A 111 -13.36 12.93 -8.16
N ASP A 112 -14.55 12.35 -8.36
CA ASP A 112 -14.92 11.54 -9.53
C ASP A 112 -13.94 10.40 -9.81
N ASN A 113 -13.33 9.85 -8.75
CA ASN A 113 -12.25 8.87 -8.82
C ASN A 113 -12.68 7.50 -8.29
N GLY A 114 -13.73 6.93 -8.89
CA GLY A 114 -14.35 5.67 -8.45
C GLY A 114 -13.44 4.44 -8.52
N TRP A 115 -12.31 4.54 -9.22
CA TRP A 115 -11.33 3.47 -9.38
C TRP A 115 -10.21 3.54 -8.35
N ALA A 116 -10.13 4.64 -7.58
CA ALA A 116 -9.04 4.90 -6.65
C ALA A 116 -8.98 3.84 -5.54
N SER A 117 -7.79 3.33 -5.26
CA SER A 117 -7.58 2.34 -4.21
C SER A 117 -6.76 2.88 -3.04
N ARG A 118 -7.15 2.51 -1.80
CA ARG A 118 -6.40 2.87 -0.58
C ARG A 118 -5.06 2.15 -0.45
N ASP A 119 -4.89 1.04 -1.17
CA ASP A 119 -3.65 0.26 -1.20
C ASP A 119 -2.75 0.60 -2.40
N ASP A 120 -3.18 1.51 -3.27
CA ASP A 120 -2.34 2.16 -4.25
C ASP A 120 -1.78 3.45 -3.65
N PHE A 121 -0.48 3.71 -3.85
CA PHE A 121 0.16 4.86 -3.22
C PHE A 121 -0.28 6.17 -3.89
N ASP A 122 -0.39 6.16 -5.22
CA ASP A 122 -0.65 7.37 -6.02
C ASP A 122 -2.09 7.85 -5.81
N ASP A 123 -3.02 6.91 -5.60
CA ASP A 123 -4.40 7.21 -5.24
C ASP A 123 -4.58 7.71 -3.79
N ALA A 124 -3.70 7.28 -2.88
CA ALA A 124 -3.83 7.49 -1.44
C ALA A 124 -3.07 8.69 -0.88
N ILE A 125 -2.11 9.25 -1.63
CA ILE A 125 -1.22 10.35 -1.22
C ILE A 125 -1.87 11.74 -1.31
#